data_AF-A0A2Y9IP83-F1
#
_entry.id   AF-A0A2Y9IP83-F1
#
_cell.length_a   1.000
_cell.length_b   1.000
_cell.length_c   1.000
_cell.angle_alpha   90.00
_cell.angle_beta   90.00
_cell.angle_gamma   90.00
#
_symmetry.space_group_name_H-M   'P 1'
#
loop_
_entity.id
_entity.type
_entity.pdbx_description
1 polymer ?
#
loop_
_entity_poly.entity_id
_entity_poly.type
_entity_poly.pdbx_seq_one_letter_code
_entity_poly.pdbx_strand_id
1 'polypeptide(L)'
;MAGAGGPLRLRDWLVAQIESGRYAGLCWEDADKTLFRIPWKHAARQGYRAQQDAALFRAWAIHKGKHLEGIDKEDPTTWKTRLRCALNKSADFCEVRECSQRDSSSPYKVYRIVAPGAHGPGARACAPPEKNIPRKQQEPPGEVTELACGTDQDDSRSTTEDKDTKQAPTQTQQGSLPPAAQLPAPLADHRYQAQDPTHHWSPLLSEDFSNPDCWLHVRLFYGGKLVRETTTRVAEGCRLSPRAVTAAERLLGPPRRMAHVRLPEPPPGAGVLERLLRHLERGVLLWVAPEGVFAKRLCRGRVYWRGPLAPHRAQPNKLERERTHQLLDTLLFLEELRAHLQDGRQEPEYQIRLCFGEEYPGPPDQPEERLIMAHVSHLPLQ
;
A
#
# COMPACT_ATOMS: atom_id res chain seq x y z
N MET A 1 -8.20 -44.69 24.94
CA MET A 1 -8.54 -43.28 25.20
C MET A 1 -7.58 -42.39 24.43
N ALA A 2 -8.06 -41.66 23.41
CA ALA A 2 -7.34 -40.57 22.76
C ALA A 2 -8.39 -39.55 22.32
N GLY A 3 -8.30 -38.30 22.79
CA GLY A 3 -9.39 -37.34 22.68
C GLY A 3 -9.60 -36.81 21.26
N ALA A 4 -10.85 -36.79 20.80
CA ALA A 4 -11.26 -36.15 19.55
C ALA A 4 -11.27 -34.61 19.68
N GLY A 5 -10.09 -34.02 19.88
CA GLY A 5 -9.90 -32.58 19.74
C GLY A 5 -10.02 -32.16 18.27
N GLY A 6 -10.84 -31.14 18.00
CA GLY A 6 -10.87 -30.51 16.67
C GLY A 6 -9.49 -29.95 16.28
N PRO A 7 -9.19 -29.79 14.98
CA PRO A 7 -7.87 -29.37 14.53
C PRO A 7 -7.51 -27.98 15.10
N LEU A 8 -6.48 -27.95 15.94
CA LEU A 8 -5.98 -26.78 16.66
C LEU A 8 -5.90 -25.52 15.78
N ARG A 9 -6.09 -24.35 16.39
CA ARG A 9 -5.87 -23.07 15.69
C ARG A 9 -4.38 -22.95 15.37
N LEU A 10 -4.05 -22.18 14.33
CA LEU A 10 -2.67 -22.00 13.87
C LEU A 10 -1.73 -21.57 15.02
N ARG A 11 -2.22 -20.69 15.92
CA ARG A 11 -1.52 -20.26 17.12
C ARG A 11 -1.12 -21.44 18.01
N ASP A 12 -2.11 -22.15 18.54
CA ASP A 12 -1.94 -23.22 19.53
C ASP A 12 -1.09 -24.36 18.96
N TRP A 13 -1.32 -24.72 17.68
CA TRP A 13 -0.50 -25.70 16.98
C TRP A 13 0.96 -25.27 16.87
N LEU A 14 1.23 -24.01 16.53
CA LEU A 14 2.58 -23.50 16.29
C LEU A 14 3.34 -23.30 17.62
N VAL A 15 2.67 -22.84 18.67
CA VAL A 15 3.19 -22.83 20.06
C VAL A 15 3.67 -24.23 20.44
N ALA A 16 2.82 -25.25 20.28
CA ALA A 16 3.19 -26.63 20.56
C ALA A 16 4.34 -27.16 19.67
N GLN A 17 4.51 -26.64 18.45
CA GLN A 17 5.66 -27.01 17.60
C GLN A 17 6.96 -26.38 18.10
N ILE A 18 6.93 -25.10 18.52
CA ILE A 18 8.09 -24.40 19.09
C ILE A 18 8.51 -25.09 20.39
N GLU A 19 7.57 -25.34 21.30
CA GLU A 19 7.84 -25.97 22.60
C GLU A 19 8.26 -27.44 22.49
N SER A 20 7.90 -28.13 21.40
CA SER A 20 8.38 -29.49 21.15
C SER A 20 9.89 -29.58 20.84
N GLY A 21 10.54 -28.48 20.45
CA GLY A 21 11.97 -28.45 20.09
C GLY A 21 12.35 -29.23 18.83
N ARG A 22 11.40 -29.90 18.16
CA ARG A 22 11.65 -30.87 17.08
C ARG A 22 12.16 -30.29 15.75
N TYR A 23 12.17 -28.97 15.60
CA TYR A 23 12.47 -28.29 14.34
C TYR A 23 13.67 -27.36 14.53
N ALA A 24 14.82 -27.74 13.96
CA ALA A 24 16.08 -27.01 14.16
C ALA A 24 15.97 -25.53 13.76
N GLY A 25 16.15 -24.62 14.72
CA GLY A 25 16.05 -23.17 14.52
C GLY A 25 14.63 -22.58 14.58
N LEU A 26 13.62 -23.37 14.95
CA LEU A 26 12.32 -22.87 15.43
C LEU A 26 12.42 -22.74 16.96
N CYS A 27 12.48 -21.51 17.47
CA CYS A 27 12.51 -21.24 18.91
C CYS A 27 11.89 -19.87 19.24
N TRP A 28 11.61 -19.65 20.52
CA TRP A 28 11.37 -18.32 21.07
C TRP A 28 12.64 -17.46 20.99
N GLU A 29 12.45 -16.15 20.83
CA GLU A 29 13.50 -15.12 20.86
C GLU A 29 13.44 -14.31 22.17
N ASP A 30 12.32 -14.36 22.90
CA ASP A 30 12.08 -13.71 24.19
C ASP A 30 11.70 -14.71 25.29
N ALA A 31 11.90 -14.32 26.55
CA ALA A 31 11.49 -15.14 27.70
C ALA A 31 9.96 -15.19 27.86
N ASP A 32 9.27 -14.11 27.47
CA ASP A 32 7.82 -13.93 27.60
C ASP A 32 6.99 -14.71 26.56
N LYS A 33 7.66 -15.46 25.66
CA LYS A 33 7.07 -16.25 24.58
C LYS A 33 6.12 -15.45 23.67
N THR A 34 6.46 -14.19 23.39
CA THR A 34 5.73 -13.34 22.45
C THR A 34 6.38 -13.30 21.08
N LEU A 35 7.68 -13.58 20.96
CA LEU A 35 8.49 -13.52 19.74
C LEU A 35 9.13 -14.87 19.44
N PHE A 36 8.98 -15.37 18.23
CA PHE A 36 9.63 -16.62 17.80
C PHE A 36 10.16 -16.52 16.38
N ARG A 37 11.22 -17.27 16.07
CA ARG A 37 11.77 -17.36 14.71
C ARG A 37 11.37 -18.65 14.00
N ILE A 38 11.18 -18.57 12.69
CA ILE A 38 11.00 -19.71 11.79
C ILE A 38 12.17 -19.77 10.78
N PRO A 39 12.86 -20.92 10.61
CA PRO A 39 13.82 -21.12 9.53
C PRO A 39 13.18 -20.91 8.15
N TRP A 40 13.83 -20.14 7.28
CA TRP A 40 13.24 -19.72 6.01
C TRP A 40 14.11 -20.02 4.77
N LYS A 41 15.06 -20.95 4.88
CA LYS A 41 15.98 -21.36 3.79
C LYS A 41 15.25 -21.63 2.47
N HIS A 42 15.84 -21.18 1.37
CA HIS A 42 15.26 -21.34 0.02
C HIS A 42 15.67 -22.68 -0.58
N ALA A 43 14.76 -23.37 -1.28
CA ALA A 43 15.04 -24.69 -1.86
C ALA A 43 16.20 -24.69 -2.89
N ALA A 44 16.47 -23.52 -3.49
CA ALA A 44 17.57 -23.30 -4.43
C ALA A 44 18.88 -22.78 -3.78
N ARG A 45 18.98 -22.68 -2.44
CA ARG A 45 20.26 -22.38 -1.78
C ARG A 45 21.06 -23.67 -1.59
N GLN A 46 22.37 -23.58 -1.78
CA GLN A 46 23.31 -24.68 -1.57
C GLN A 46 23.16 -25.27 -0.14
N GLY A 47 23.21 -26.60 -0.04
CA GLY A 47 23.02 -27.32 1.23
C GLY A 47 21.59 -27.28 1.78
N TYR A 48 20.57 -26.97 0.96
CA TYR A 48 19.17 -27.20 1.35
C TYR A 48 18.87 -28.70 1.49
N ARG A 49 18.30 -29.10 2.63
CA ARG A 49 17.95 -30.50 2.97
C ARG A 49 16.45 -30.60 3.18
N ALA A 50 15.70 -31.04 2.17
CA ALA A 50 14.22 -31.04 2.20
C ALA A 50 13.62 -31.64 3.49
N GLN A 51 14.13 -32.78 3.95
CA GLN A 51 13.64 -33.45 5.17
C GLN A 51 13.85 -32.64 6.46
N GLN A 52 14.81 -31.70 6.50
CA GLN A 52 15.13 -30.85 7.66
C GLN A 52 14.55 -29.44 7.46
N ASP A 53 14.94 -28.77 6.37
CA ASP A 53 14.51 -27.40 6.01
C ASP A 53 13.01 -27.28 5.65
N ALA A 54 12.30 -28.40 5.45
CA ALA A 54 10.85 -28.39 5.23
C ALA A 54 10.03 -29.14 6.31
N ALA A 55 10.66 -29.67 7.37
CA ALA A 55 10.00 -30.49 8.38
C ALA A 55 8.77 -29.80 9.02
N LEU A 56 8.88 -28.53 9.38
CA LEU A 56 7.78 -27.75 9.94
C LEU A 56 6.65 -27.52 8.92
N PHE A 57 6.99 -27.29 7.65
CA PHE A 57 6.02 -27.06 6.59
C PHE A 57 5.24 -28.34 6.26
N ARG A 58 5.93 -29.50 6.22
CA ARG A 58 5.35 -30.84 6.11
C ARG A 58 4.37 -31.10 7.25
N ALA A 59 4.80 -30.89 8.50
CA ALA A 59 3.96 -31.09 9.68
C ALA A 59 2.69 -30.24 9.67
N TRP A 60 2.75 -28.99 9.18
CA TRP A 60 1.56 -28.16 8.98
C TRP A 60 0.61 -28.70 7.90
N ALA A 61 1.16 -29.22 6.80
CA ALA A 61 0.36 -29.79 5.71
C ALA A 61 -0.38 -31.06 6.16
N ILE A 62 0.29 -31.92 6.94
CA ILE A 62 -0.30 -33.12 7.57
C ILE A 62 -1.37 -32.70 8.60
N HIS A 63 -1.05 -31.78 9.52
CA HIS A 63 -2.00 -31.34 10.57
C HIS A 63 -3.28 -30.70 10.01
N LYS A 64 -3.23 -30.09 8.83
CA LYS A 64 -4.45 -29.57 8.15
C LYS A 64 -5.13 -30.58 7.22
N GLY A 65 -4.72 -31.86 7.23
CA GLY A 65 -5.32 -32.91 6.40
C GLY A 65 -5.13 -32.68 4.90
N LYS A 66 -4.05 -32.02 4.49
CA LYS A 66 -3.76 -31.68 3.08
C LYS A 66 -2.50 -32.36 2.54
N HIS A 67 -1.97 -33.33 3.28
CA HIS A 67 -0.88 -34.23 2.89
C HIS A 67 -1.04 -35.50 3.71
N LEU A 68 -1.13 -36.65 3.06
CA LEU A 68 -1.11 -37.97 3.69
C LEU A 68 0.30 -38.55 3.64
N GLU A 69 0.89 -38.75 4.81
CA GLU A 69 2.25 -39.24 4.97
C GLU A 69 2.40 -40.67 4.40
N GLY A 70 3.35 -40.86 3.50
CA GLY A 70 3.57 -42.13 2.79
C GLY A 70 2.70 -42.36 1.54
N ILE A 71 1.67 -41.53 1.30
CA ILE A 71 0.77 -41.66 0.14
C ILE A 71 0.99 -40.49 -0.84
N ASP A 72 0.94 -39.26 -0.35
CA ASP A 72 1.05 -38.06 -1.19
C ASP A 72 2.53 -37.72 -1.49
N LYS A 73 2.83 -37.44 -2.76
CA LYS A 73 4.16 -36.97 -3.20
C LYS A 73 4.59 -35.70 -2.45
N GLU A 74 5.85 -35.66 -2.02
CA GLU A 74 6.39 -34.53 -1.28
C GLU A 74 6.51 -33.26 -2.15
N ASP A 75 6.00 -32.13 -1.64
CA ASP A 75 6.18 -30.80 -2.22
C ASP A 75 6.46 -29.74 -1.13
N PRO A 76 7.75 -29.55 -0.76
CA PRO A 76 8.20 -28.49 0.13
C PRO A 76 7.78 -27.07 -0.28
N THR A 77 7.57 -26.80 -1.57
CA THR A 77 7.22 -25.46 -2.09
C THR A 77 5.76 -25.15 -1.82
N THR A 78 4.87 -26.11 -2.07
CA THR A 78 3.45 -26.01 -1.69
C THR A 78 3.29 -25.97 -0.17
N TRP A 79 3.99 -26.82 0.59
CA TRP A 79 3.92 -26.80 2.05
C TRP A 79 4.36 -25.46 2.65
N LYS A 80 5.51 -24.93 2.22
CA LYS A 80 6.02 -23.63 2.68
C LYS A 80 5.09 -22.48 2.29
N THR A 81 4.46 -22.56 1.11
CA THR A 81 3.44 -21.60 0.68
C THR A 81 2.18 -21.70 1.54
N ARG A 82 1.71 -22.90 1.90
CA ARG A 82 0.55 -23.11 2.78
C ARG A 82 0.77 -22.54 4.19
N LEU A 83 1.93 -22.74 4.81
CA LEU A 83 2.20 -22.14 6.14
C LEU A 83 2.36 -20.61 6.05
N ARG A 84 3.09 -20.09 5.05
CA ARG A 84 3.19 -18.64 4.78
C ARG A 84 1.81 -17.98 4.64
N CYS A 85 0.91 -18.59 3.88
CA CYS A 85 -0.43 -18.07 3.67
C CYS A 85 -1.36 -18.24 4.88
N ALA A 86 -1.02 -19.12 5.83
CA ALA A 86 -1.74 -19.24 7.10
C ALA A 86 -1.28 -18.15 8.08
N LEU A 87 0.04 -17.98 8.27
CA LEU A 87 0.63 -16.91 9.09
C LEU A 87 0.17 -15.53 8.62
N ASN A 88 0.29 -15.23 7.33
CA ASN A 88 -0.11 -13.94 6.75
C ASN A 88 -1.63 -13.66 6.75
N LYS A 89 -2.47 -14.60 7.20
CA LYS A 89 -3.93 -14.46 7.28
C LYS A 89 -4.48 -14.48 8.71
N SER A 90 -3.69 -14.92 9.69
CA SER A 90 -4.10 -14.97 11.09
C SER A 90 -3.82 -13.62 11.75
N ALA A 91 -4.81 -13.10 12.47
CA ALA A 91 -4.63 -11.91 13.31
C ALA A 91 -3.77 -12.19 14.56
N ASP A 92 -3.53 -13.46 14.88
CA ASP A 92 -2.72 -13.90 16.01
C ASP A 92 -1.21 -13.64 15.79
N PHE A 93 -0.77 -13.21 14.59
CA PHE A 93 0.66 -13.04 14.24
C PHE A 93 1.00 -11.74 13.50
N CYS A 94 2.19 -11.19 13.76
CA CYS A 94 2.81 -10.10 13.00
C CYS A 94 4.25 -10.46 12.59
N GLU A 95 4.69 -10.16 11.37
CA GLU A 95 6.08 -10.38 10.90
C GLU A 95 6.98 -9.23 11.37
N VAL A 96 7.93 -9.51 12.26
CA VAL A 96 8.92 -8.52 12.74
C VAL A 96 10.15 -8.59 11.83
N ARG A 97 10.24 -7.63 10.90
CA ARG A 97 11.21 -7.67 9.79
C ARG A 97 12.60 -7.24 10.22
N GLU A 98 12.65 -6.36 11.20
CA GLU A 98 13.83 -5.74 11.80
C GLU A 98 14.70 -6.82 12.47
N CYS A 99 14.06 -7.84 13.04
CA CYS A 99 14.71 -9.01 13.64
C CYS A 99 14.90 -10.19 12.68
N SER A 100 14.42 -10.10 11.43
CA SER A 100 14.39 -11.23 10.47
C SER A 100 15.67 -11.29 9.61
N GLN A 101 16.61 -12.16 9.96
CA GLN A 101 17.88 -12.28 9.23
C GLN A 101 17.73 -13.08 7.92
N ARG A 102 17.92 -12.42 6.78
CA ARG A 102 17.65 -13.00 5.44
C ARG A 102 18.90 -13.42 4.67
N ASP A 103 20.04 -12.81 4.97
CA ASP A 103 21.24 -12.87 4.14
C ASP A 103 22.37 -13.72 4.76
N SER A 104 22.12 -14.30 5.95
CA SER A 104 22.96 -15.33 6.55
C SER A 104 22.82 -16.70 5.87
N SER A 105 23.74 -17.61 6.16
CA SER A 105 23.74 -19.01 5.69
C SER A 105 22.50 -19.80 6.11
N SER A 106 21.98 -19.53 7.31
CA SER A 106 20.77 -20.11 7.90
C SER A 106 19.71 -19.02 8.13
N PRO A 107 19.03 -18.54 7.06
CA PRO A 107 18.13 -17.40 7.14
C PRO A 107 16.83 -17.77 7.87
N TYR A 108 16.28 -16.82 8.63
CA TYR A 108 15.08 -17.00 9.42
C TYR A 108 14.15 -15.76 9.36
N LYS A 109 12.94 -15.92 9.89
CA LYS A 109 11.94 -14.86 10.03
C LYS A 109 11.42 -14.83 11.46
N VAL A 110 11.35 -13.65 12.06
CA VAL A 110 10.76 -13.45 13.39
C VAL A 110 9.29 -13.05 13.26
N TYR A 111 8.46 -13.65 14.10
CA TYR A 111 7.04 -13.38 14.20
C TYR A 111 6.68 -13.08 15.67
N ARG A 112 5.83 -12.06 15.88
CA ARG A 112 5.24 -11.75 17.19
C ARG A 112 3.84 -12.35 17.27
N ILE A 113 3.49 -12.97 18.40
CA ILE A 113 2.13 -13.37 18.76
C ILE A 113 1.36 -12.15 19.29
N VAL A 114 0.17 -11.90 18.74
CA VAL A 114 -0.70 -10.81 19.20
C VAL A 114 -1.63 -11.32 20.30
N ALA A 115 -1.67 -10.59 21.43
CA ALA A 115 -2.53 -10.95 22.56
C ALA A 115 -4.01 -10.61 22.25
N PRO A 116 -4.96 -11.54 22.49
CA PRO A 116 -6.39 -11.30 22.22
C PRO A 116 -6.96 -10.36 23.29
N GLY A 117 -7.04 -9.07 22.94
CA GLY A 117 -7.44 -7.99 23.84
C GLY A 117 -6.68 -6.68 23.60
N ALA A 118 -5.50 -6.74 22.97
CA ALA A 118 -4.66 -5.56 22.68
C ALA A 118 -5.12 -4.75 21.45
N HIS A 119 -6.43 -4.52 21.30
CA HIS A 119 -7.01 -3.73 20.20
C HIS A 119 -7.60 -2.40 20.70
N GLY A 120 -6.70 -1.46 21.01
CA GLY A 120 -7.00 -0.04 20.84
C GLY A 120 -6.79 0.35 19.36
N PRO A 121 -7.52 1.35 18.83
CA PRO A 121 -7.28 1.87 17.49
C PRO A 121 -5.91 2.58 17.44
N GLY A 122 -5.11 2.32 16.40
CA GLY A 122 -3.87 3.07 16.14
C GLY A 122 -2.55 2.48 16.65
N ALA A 123 -2.25 1.20 16.35
CA ALA A 123 -0.93 0.61 16.64
C ALA A 123 -0.35 -0.16 15.42
N ARG A 124 0.20 0.57 14.43
CA ARG A 124 0.87 -0.04 13.26
C ARG A 124 2.30 0.44 12.99
N ALA A 125 3.02 0.80 14.05
CA ALA A 125 4.47 0.75 14.12
C ALA A 125 4.89 0.08 15.43
N CYS A 126 5.69 -0.99 15.35
CA CYS A 126 6.32 -1.58 16.53
C CYS A 126 7.68 -0.92 16.73
N ALA A 127 7.70 0.19 17.45
CA ALA A 127 8.96 0.80 17.89
C ALA A 127 9.77 -0.18 18.75
N PRO A 128 11.11 -0.12 18.72
CA PRO A 128 11.96 -0.91 19.61
C PRO A 128 11.85 -0.38 21.06
N PRO A 129 12.00 -1.24 22.09
CA PRO A 129 12.16 -0.78 23.46
C PRO A 129 13.51 -0.07 23.63
N GLU A 130 13.52 1.02 24.39
CA GLU A 130 14.73 1.78 24.67
C GLU A 130 15.72 0.97 25.53
N LYS A 131 16.95 0.82 25.05
CA LYS A 131 18.03 0.20 25.82
C LYS A 131 18.61 1.22 26.79
N ASN A 132 18.15 1.18 28.04
CA ASN A 132 18.80 1.85 29.15
C ASN A 132 20.25 1.35 29.30
N ILE A 133 21.22 2.17 28.88
CA ILE A 133 22.65 1.97 29.12
C ILE A 133 23.07 2.94 30.24
N PRO A 134 23.52 2.46 31.42
CA PRO A 134 23.90 3.33 32.52
C PRO A 134 25.07 4.26 32.17
N ARG A 135 24.83 5.57 32.25
CA ARG A 135 25.82 6.63 32.06
C ARG A 135 26.81 6.66 33.22
N LYS A 136 27.97 6.01 33.09
CA LYS A 136 29.08 6.21 34.02
C LYS A 136 29.69 7.62 33.85
N GLN A 137 30.03 8.23 34.97
CA GLN A 137 30.67 9.55 35.06
C GLN A 137 32.19 9.42 34.84
N GLN A 138 32.78 10.42 34.18
CA GLN A 138 34.12 10.92 34.47
C GLN A 138 34.31 12.30 33.82
N GLU A 139 35.02 13.19 34.51
CA GLU A 139 35.34 14.57 34.09
C GLU A 139 36.83 14.68 33.65
N PRO A 140 37.25 15.78 32.98
CA PRO A 140 38.57 15.90 32.32
C PRO A 140 39.71 16.26 33.30
N PRO A 141 40.98 16.27 32.82
CA PRO A 141 41.66 17.58 32.60
C PRO A 141 42.74 17.62 31.49
N GLY A 142 43.21 18.84 31.14
CA GLY A 142 44.45 19.13 30.36
C GLY A 142 44.29 19.05 28.83
N GLU A 143 44.51 20.06 27.96
CA GLU A 143 45.41 21.24 27.88
C GLU A 143 46.75 20.99 27.12
N VAL A 144 47.24 22.00 26.37
CA VAL A 144 48.49 22.05 25.55
C VAL A 144 48.39 21.26 24.21
N THR A 145 48.77 21.77 23.01
CA THR A 145 49.48 23.00 22.57
C THR A 145 48.81 23.63 21.32
N GLU A 146 49.15 24.90 21.02
CA GLU A 146 48.93 25.55 19.72
C GLU A 146 49.92 25.08 18.63
N LEU A 147 49.55 25.26 17.35
CA LEU A 147 50.47 25.78 16.32
C LEU A 147 49.67 26.47 15.19
N ALA A 148 50.26 27.45 14.51
CA ALA A 148 49.60 28.34 13.55
C ALA A 148 50.39 28.52 12.23
N CYS A 149 50.02 29.54 11.43
CA CYS A 149 50.44 29.84 10.04
C CYS A 149 49.81 28.92 8.97
N GLY A 150 49.52 29.35 7.73
CA GLY A 150 49.93 30.58 7.00
C GLY A 150 51.06 30.28 6.00
N THR A 151 51.07 30.77 4.75
CA THR A 151 50.20 31.75 4.06
C THR A 151 50.34 31.60 2.51
N ASP A 152 49.61 32.42 1.73
CA ASP A 152 49.85 32.82 0.31
C ASP A 152 49.48 31.83 -0.83
N GLN A 153 48.92 32.21 -2.00
CA GLN A 153 49.16 33.32 -3.00
C GLN A 153 50.39 33.09 -3.91
N ASP A 154 50.42 33.42 -5.22
CA ASP A 154 49.38 33.72 -6.26
C ASP A 154 49.97 33.30 -7.65
N ASP A 155 49.69 33.75 -8.90
CA ASP A 155 48.90 34.79 -9.62
C ASP A 155 48.68 34.28 -11.09
N SER A 156 47.85 34.99 -11.88
CA SER A 156 47.91 35.10 -13.36
C SER A 156 47.37 33.96 -14.26
N ARG A 157 46.78 34.23 -15.44
CA ARG A 157 46.23 35.46 -16.11
C ARG A 157 45.30 34.95 -17.26
N SER A 158 44.41 35.69 -17.93
CA SER A 158 44.43 37.07 -18.47
C SER A 158 42.99 37.56 -18.78
N THR A 159 42.57 38.78 -18.42
CA THR A 159 42.34 39.98 -19.29
C THR A 159 41.84 39.70 -20.72
N THR A 160 40.86 40.41 -21.30
CA THR A 160 40.41 41.83 -21.17
C THR A 160 38.93 41.94 -20.72
N GLU A 161 38.40 43.02 -20.13
CA GLU A 161 38.21 44.42 -20.60
C GLU A 161 37.44 44.52 -21.95
N ASP A 162 36.49 45.44 -22.16
CA ASP A 162 36.32 46.78 -21.55
C ASP A 162 34.84 47.27 -21.40
N LYS A 163 34.58 48.13 -20.40
CA LYS A 163 33.57 49.25 -20.27
C LYS A 163 32.10 49.15 -20.76
N ASP A 164 31.09 49.87 -20.21
CA ASP A 164 30.87 50.56 -18.91
C ASP A 164 29.42 51.13 -18.81
N THR A 165 29.12 51.82 -17.71
CA THR A 165 28.21 52.99 -17.60
C THR A 165 26.72 52.76 -17.25
N LYS A 166 26.53 52.50 -15.93
CA LYS A 166 25.73 53.31 -14.97
C LYS A 166 24.19 53.24 -14.88
N GLN A 167 23.78 53.37 -13.61
CA GLN A 167 22.61 54.10 -13.06
C GLN A 167 21.20 53.46 -13.08
N ALA A 168 20.89 52.84 -11.95
CA ALA A 168 19.65 53.08 -11.19
C ALA A 168 19.69 54.52 -10.55
N PRO A 169 18.65 55.09 -9.88
CA PRO A 169 17.57 54.36 -9.17
C PRO A 169 16.17 55.03 -9.01
N THR A 170 15.31 54.35 -8.21
CA THR A 170 14.24 54.87 -7.31
C THR A 170 12.88 55.41 -7.81
N GLN A 171 11.83 54.76 -7.28
CA GLN A 171 10.69 55.34 -6.52
C GLN A 171 9.36 55.82 -7.17
N THR A 172 8.34 54.94 -7.00
CA THR A 172 7.02 55.15 -6.32
C THR A 172 5.90 56.05 -6.91
N GLN A 173 4.68 55.71 -6.46
CA GLN A 173 3.41 56.46 -6.49
C GLN A 173 2.70 56.59 -7.86
N GLN A 174 1.37 56.81 -7.95
CA GLN A 174 0.18 56.34 -7.19
C GLN A 174 -1.04 56.92 -7.94
N GLY A 175 -2.18 56.21 -8.08
CA GLY A 175 -3.47 56.87 -8.35
C GLY A 175 -4.44 56.28 -9.39
N SER A 176 -5.69 56.13 -8.93
CA SER A 176 -6.95 56.36 -9.67
C SER A 176 -7.58 55.28 -10.59
N LEU A 177 -8.86 55.04 -10.29
CA LEU A 177 -9.93 54.25 -10.95
C LEU A 177 -11.24 55.09 -10.80
N PRO A 178 -12.44 54.66 -11.27
CA PRO A 178 -12.78 53.57 -12.21
C PRO A 178 -13.04 54.21 -13.61
N PRO A 179 -14.21 54.17 -14.33
CA PRO A 179 -15.48 53.42 -14.20
C PRO A 179 -15.39 51.99 -14.79
N ALA A 180 -16.48 51.35 -15.26
CA ALA A 180 -17.58 50.73 -14.52
C ALA A 180 -18.71 50.32 -15.49
N ALA A 181 -18.88 49.02 -15.78
CA ALA A 181 -19.96 48.51 -16.63
C ALA A 181 -20.43 47.10 -16.21
N GLN A 182 -21.25 47.07 -15.16
CA GLN A 182 -22.36 46.13 -14.87
C GLN A 182 -22.12 44.60 -14.90
N LEU A 183 -22.52 43.95 -13.80
CA LEU A 183 -22.61 42.48 -13.62
C LEU A 183 -23.81 41.90 -14.39
N PRO A 184 -23.94 40.56 -14.47
CA PRO A 184 -24.73 39.87 -13.43
C PRO A 184 -24.01 38.68 -12.77
N ALA A 185 -24.11 38.64 -11.45
CA ALA A 185 -24.32 37.41 -10.69
C ALA A 185 -25.85 37.28 -10.43
N PRO A 186 -26.38 36.19 -9.82
CA PRO A 186 -25.72 34.98 -9.31
C PRO A 186 -26.36 33.67 -9.84
N LEU A 187 -25.88 32.51 -9.36
CA LEU A 187 -26.77 31.38 -9.09
C LEU A 187 -26.17 30.40 -8.05
N ALA A 188 -26.23 30.81 -6.79
CA ALA A 188 -26.03 29.90 -5.66
C ALA A 188 -27.40 29.35 -5.22
N ASP A 189 -27.90 28.30 -5.88
CA ASP A 189 -29.10 27.56 -5.43
C ASP A 189 -29.02 26.07 -5.78
N HIS A 190 -28.14 25.35 -5.10
CA HIS A 190 -28.20 23.90 -4.97
C HIS A 190 -28.43 23.58 -3.49
N ARG A 191 -29.70 23.65 -3.08
CA ARG A 191 -30.14 23.22 -1.74
C ARG A 191 -29.64 21.80 -1.49
N TYR A 192 -28.82 21.64 -0.45
CA TYR A 192 -28.66 20.36 0.23
C TYR A 192 -30.02 19.97 0.83
N GLN A 193 -30.83 19.26 0.06
CA GLN A 193 -32.05 18.63 0.57
C GLN A 193 -31.63 17.37 1.34
N ALA A 194 -31.10 17.59 2.55
CA ALA A 194 -30.71 16.53 3.47
C ALA A 194 -31.90 15.61 3.69
N GLN A 195 -31.84 14.41 3.09
CA GLN A 195 -32.80 13.36 3.37
C GLN A 195 -32.54 12.86 4.79
N ASP A 196 -33.62 12.71 5.55
CA ASP A 196 -33.61 12.39 6.97
C ASP A 196 -32.78 11.10 7.24
N PRO A 197 -31.80 11.11 8.17
CA PRO A 197 -30.96 9.94 8.47
C PRO A 197 -31.70 8.83 9.24
N THR A 198 -32.93 8.52 8.84
CA THR A 198 -33.77 7.42 9.34
C THR A 198 -33.72 6.18 8.44
N HIS A 199 -32.72 6.07 7.56
CA HIS A 199 -32.37 4.83 6.86
C HIS A 199 -31.80 3.79 7.84
N HIS A 200 -32.70 3.10 8.54
CA HIS A 200 -32.38 1.94 9.37
C HIS A 200 -31.66 0.86 8.56
N TRP A 201 -30.40 0.56 8.94
CA TRP A 201 -29.63 -0.55 8.39
C TRP A 201 -30.39 -1.87 8.59
N SER A 202 -31.01 -2.35 7.51
CA SER A 202 -31.80 -3.56 7.50
C SER A 202 -30.91 -4.71 6.99
N PRO A 203 -30.53 -5.71 7.82
CA PRO A 203 -29.58 -6.75 7.44
C PRO A 203 -30.20 -7.84 6.55
N LEU A 204 -31.21 -7.49 5.74
CA LEU A 204 -31.88 -8.38 4.80
C LEU A 204 -31.26 -8.21 3.41
N LEU A 205 -30.90 -9.34 2.80
CA LEU A 205 -30.32 -9.41 1.46
C LEU A 205 -31.41 -9.21 0.41
N SER A 206 -31.78 -7.96 0.11
CA SER A 206 -32.54 -7.66 -1.10
C SER A 206 -31.72 -8.04 -2.33
N GLU A 207 -32.29 -8.82 -3.24
CA GLU A 207 -31.64 -9.20 -4.51
C GLU A 207 -31.67 -8.08 -5.58
N ASP A 208 -31.82 -6.83 -5.15
CA ASP A 208 -31.70 -5.66 -6.02
C ASP A 208 -30.21 -5.36 -6.30
N PHE A 209 -29.77 -5.75 -7.50
CA PHE A 209 -28.39 -5.63 -7.99
C PHE A 209 -27.92 -4.17 -8.26
N SER A 210 -28.40 -3.19 -7.50
CA SER A 210 -28.04 -1.77 -7.61
C SER A 210 -28.21 -1.00 -6.31
N ASN A 211 -27.60 -1.46 -5.22
CA ASN A 211 -27.33 -0.57 -4.09
C ASN A 211 -26.37 0.56 -4.57
N PRO A 212 -26.74 1.87 -4.46
CA PRO A 212 -25.84 2.99 -4.76
C PRO A 212 -24.53 2.98 -3.96
N ASP A 213 -24.54 2.41 -2.75
CA ASP A 213 -23.40 2.40 -1.81
C ASP A 213 -22.12 1.75 -2.36
N CYS A 214 -22.18 0.98 -3.45
CA CYS A 214 -21.03 0.31 -4.04
C CYS A 214 -20.50 0.94 -5.35
N TRP A 215 -21.07 2.06 -5.80
CA TRP A 215 -20.80 2.58 -7.15
C TRP A 215 -19.43 3.26 -7.28
N LEU A 216 -18.56 2.68 -8.10
CA LEU A 216 -17.29 3.29 -8.51
C LEU A 216 -17.43 3.98 -9.87
N HIS A 217 -17.17 5.28 -9.90
CA HIS A 217 -16.98 6.04 -11.11
C HIS A 217 -15.49 6.03 -11.50
N VAL A 218 -15.19 5.74 -12.77
CA VAL A 218 -13.83 5.50 -13.27
C VAL A 218 -13.61 6.25 -14.58
N ARG A 219 -12.65 7.17 -14.58
CA ARG A 219 -12.14 7.90 -15.75
C ARG A 219 -10.72 7.45 -16.06
N LEU A 220 -10.46 7.02 -17.30
CA LEU A 220 -9.15 6.58 -17.79
C LEU A 220 -8.57 7.60 -18.76
N PHE A 221 -7.28 7.92 -18.61
CA PHE A 221 -6.57 8.90 -19.40
C PHE A 221 -5.27 8.31 -19.97
N TYR A 222 -4.93 8.68 -21.20
CA TYR A 222 -3.64 8.38 -21.84
C TYR A 222 -2.95 9.69 -22.20
N GLY A 223 -1.88 10.07 -21.47
CA GLY A 223 -1.16 11.34 -21.69
C GLY A 223 -2.08 12.56 -21.59
N GLY A 224 -2.67 12.77 -20.41
CA GLY A 224 -3.63 13.84 -20.13
C GLY A 224 -5.03 13.65 -20.74
N LYS A 225 -5.13 13.09 -21.95
CA LYS A 225 -6.38 12.94 -22.68
C LYS A 225 -7.29 11.85 -22.09
N LEU A 226 -8.54 12.19 -21.77
CA LEU A 226 -9.59 11.24 -21.41
C LEU A 226 -9.86 10.28 -22.57
N VAL A 227 -9.80 8.96 -22.31
CA VAL A 227 -10.02 7.89 -23.31
C VAL A 227 -11.13 6.91 -22.93
N ARG A 228 -11.61 6.93 -21.68
CA ARG A 228 -12.82 6.21 -21.25
C ARG A 228 -13.37 6.82 -19.96
N GLU A 229 -14.68 6.83 -19.84
CA GLU A 229 -15.41 7.16 -18.62
C GLU A 229 -16.50 6.09 -18.41
N THR A 230 -16.71 5.64 -17.18
CA THR A 230 -17.73 4.64 -16.86
C THR A 230 -18.06 4.60 -15.37
N THR A 231 -19.26 4.17 -15.01
CA THR A 231 -19.68 3.93 -13.62
C THR A 231 -20.03 2.45 -13.46
N THR A 232 -19.32 1.75 -12.57
CA THR A 232 -19.57 0.33 -12.28
C THR A 232 -20.43 0.18 -11.04
N ARG A 233 -21.66 -0.33 -11.23
CA ARG A 233 -22.70 -0.52 -10.20
C ARG A 233 -22.69 -1.93 -9.58
N VAL A 234 -21.55 -2.62 -9.65
CA VAL A 234 -21.41 -4.04 -9.27
C VAL A 234 -20.84 -4.13 -7.86
N ALA A 235 -21.52 -4.84 -6.97
CA ALA A 235 -21.13 -4.97 -5.56
C ALA A 235 -19.76 -5.65 -5.38
N GLU A 236 -19.40 -6.62 -6.23
CA GLU A 236 -18.06 -7.22 -6.25
C GLU A 236 -16.96 -6.29 -6.79
N GLY A 237 -17.31 -5.07 -7.22
CA GLY A 237 -16.40 -4.08 -7.78
C GLY A 237 -16.06 -4.31 -9.26
N CYS A 238 -14.87 -3.88 -9.68
CA CYS A 238 -14.42 -3.92 -11.06
C CYS A 238 -12.93 -4.28 -11.24
N ARG A 239 -12.57 -4.74 -12.44
CA ARG A 239 -11.19 -4.93 -12.92
C ARG A 239 -10.83 -3.84 -13.92
N LEU A 240 -9.75 -3.12 -13.69
CA LEU A 240 -9.08 -2.31 -14.71
C LEU A 240 -8.09 -3.20 -15.47
N SER A 241 -8.36 -3.57 -16.72
CA SER A 241 -7.42 -4.38 -17.54
C SER A 241 -7.63 -4.21 -19.05
N PRO A 242 -6.59 -4.36 -19.90
CA PRO A 242 -6.73 -4.22 -21.37
C PRO A 242 -7.53 -5.32 -22.04
N ARG A 243 -7.52 -6.54 -21.48
CA ARG A 243 -8.19 -7.73 -22.00
C ARG A 243 -9.27 -8.23 -21.04
N ALA A 244 -10.34 -8.81 -21.58
CA ALA A 244 -11.39 -9.45 -20.80
C ALA A 244 -10.92 -10.78 -20.20
N VAL A 245 -11.68 -11.33 -19.24
CA VAL A 245 -11.39 -12.63 -18.62
C VAL A 245 -11.68 -13.76 -19.62
N THR A 246 -10.64 -14.45 -20.07
CA THR A 246 -10.77 -15.64 -20.94
C THR A 246 -11.53 -16.76 -20.22
N ALA A 247 -12.17 -17.68 -20.97
CA ALA A 247 -12.97 -18.74 -20.36
C ALA A 247 -12.18 -19.61 -19.36
N ALA A 248 -10.91 -19.91 -19.67
CA ALA A 248 -10.01 -20.65 -18.78
C ALA A 248 -9.69 -19.88 -17.48
N GLU A 249 -9.49 -18.55 -17.56
CA GLU A 249 -9.27 -17.73 -16.37
C GLU A 249 -10.51 -17.67 -15.44
N ARG A 250 -11.73 -17.92 -15.94
CA ARG A 250 -12.95 -17.91 -15.10
C ARG A 250 -13.04 -19.07 -14.09
N LEU A 251 -12.10 -20.02 -14.15
CA LEU A 251 -11.97 -21.13 -13.20
C LEU A 251 -10.96 -20.85 -12.08
N LEU A 252 -10.08 -19.85 -12.23
CA LEU A 252 -8.99 -19.53 -11.28
C LEU A 252 -8.83 -18.02 -11.00
N GLY A 253 -9.70 -17.19 -11.57
CA GLY A 253 -9.57 -15.73 -11.62
C GLY A 253 -10.51 -14.97 -10.67
N PRO A 254 -10.87 -13.71 -11.01
CA PRO A 254 -11.73 -12.88 -10.16
C PRO A 254 -13.18 -13.42 -10.07
N PRO A 255 -13.98 -12.96 -9.10
CA PRO A 255 -15.37 -13.39 -8.91
C PRO A 255 -16.21 -13.27 -10.19
N ARG A 256 -17.08 -14.25 -10.45
CA ARG A 256 -17.86 -14.39 -11.70
C ARG A 256 -18.75 -13.19 -12.07
N ARG A 257 -19.04 -12.30 -11.12
CA ARG A 257 -19.92 -11.12 -11.27
C ARG A 257 -19.17 -9.79 -11.43
N MET A 258 -17.87 -9.73 -11.11
CA MET A 258 -17.09 -8.49 -11.03
C MET A 258 -16.97 -7.79 -12.39
N ALA A 259 -17.24 -6.47 -12.44
CA ALA A 259 -17.26 -5.70 -13.69
C ALA A 259 -15.89 -5.64 -14.37
N HIS A 260 -15.85 -5.47 -15.70
CA HIS A 260 -14.59 -5.26 -16.44
C HIS A 260 -14.56 -3.87 -17.09
N VAL A 261 -13.75 -2.97 -16.53
CA VAL A 261 -13.39 -1.71 -17.19
C VAL A 261 -12.21 -1.99 -18.12
N ARG A 262 -12.49 -2.06 -19.42
CA ARG A 262 -11.47 -2.26 -20.45
C ARG A 262 -10.62 -1.01 -20.63
N LEU A 263 -9.30 -1.12 -20.42
CA LEU A 263 -8.36 -0.09 -20.88
C LEU A 263 -8.44 -0.01 -22.42
N PRO A 264 -8.69 1.17 -23.02
CA PRO A 264 -8.80 1.32 -24.48
C PRO A 264 -7.56 0.83 -25.23
N GLU A 265 -7.75 0.48 -26.50
CA GLU A 265 -6.61 0.16 -27.37
C GLU A 265 -5.79 1.43 -27.66
N PRO A 266 -4.46 1.31 -27.80
CA PRO A 266 -3.58 2.45 -28.00
C PRO A 266 -3.76 3.03 -29.42
N PRO A 267 -3.59 4.34 -29.62
CA PRO A 267 -3.61 4.93 -30.95
C PRO A 267 -2.42 4.45 -31.80
N PRO A 268 -2.54 4.44 -33.14
CA PRO A 268 -1.46 4.02 -34.03
C PRO A 268 -0.13 4.73 -33.73
N GLY A 269 0.96 3.97 -33.71
CA GLY A 269 2.31 4.48 -33.41
C GLY A 269 2.67 4.56 -31.92
N ALA A 270 1.73 4.41 -30.99
CA ALA A 270 1.99 4.50 -29.54
C ALA A 270 2.66 3.24 -28.94
N GLY A 271 3.79 2.79 -29.52
CA GLY A 271 4.46 1.52 -29.17
C GLY A 271 4.94 1.41 -27.72
N VAL A 272 5.19 2.53 -27.03
CA VAL A 272 5.48 2.54 -25.57
C VAL A 272 4.23 2.15 -24.77
N LEU A 273 3.08 2.73 -25.12
CA LEU A 273 1.79 2.45 -24.50
C LEU A 273 1.34 1.00 -24.76
N GLU A 274 1.49 0.49 -25.99
CA GLU A 274 1.25 -0.93 -26.26
C GLU A 274 2.12 -1.85 -25.38
N ARG A 275 3.41 -1.51 -25.21
CA ARG A 275 4.36 -2.31 -24.41
C ARG A 275 3.93 -2.32 -22.95
N LEU A 276 3.54 -1.16 -22.42
CA LEU A 276 2.99 -1.04 -21.07
C LEU A 276 1.70 -1.86 -20.89
N LEU A 277 0.75 -1.78 -21.82
CA LEU A 277 -0.51 -2.54 -21.78
C LEU A 277 -0.28 -4.06 -21.71
N ARG A 278 0.72 -4.61 -22.42
CA ARG A 278 1.12 -6.03 -22.32
C ARG A 278 1.55 -6.44 -20.90
N HIS A 279 2.02 -5.50 -20.06
CA HIS A 279 2.32 -5.77 -18.64
C HIS A 279 1.10 -5.63 -17.72
N LEU A 280 -0.04 -5.14 -18.22
CA LEU A 280 -1.27 -4.84 -17.46
C LEU A 280 -2.39 -5.89 -17.59
N GLU A 281 -2.18 -7.00 -18.30
CA GLU A 281 -3.24 -7.99 -18.61
C GLU A 281 -4.06 -8.49 -17.40
N ARG A 282 -3.40 -8.91 -16.30
CA ARG A 282 -4.11 -9.34 -15.06
C ARG A 282 -4.80 -8.19 -14.31
N GLY A 283 -4.49 -6.94 -14.64
CA GLY A 283 -5.16 -5.74 -14.15
C GLY A 283 -4.92 -5.35 -12.70
N VAL A 284 -5.72 -4.38 -12.26
CA VAL A 284 -5.96 -4.00 -10.86
C VAL A 284 -7.42 -4.28 -10.56
N LEU A 285 -7.72 -4.86 -9.41
CA LEU A 285 -9.08 -4.97 -8.90
C LEU A 285 -9.37 -3.76 -8.01
N LEU A 286 -10.57 -3.21 -8.10
CA LEU A 286 -11.11 -2.13 -7.27
C LEU A 286 -12.49 -2.53 -6.76
N TRP A 287 -12.81 -2.27 -5.50
CA TRP A 287 -14.14 -2.51 -4.95
C TRP A 287 -14.42 -1.57 -3.78
N VAL A 288 -15.70 -1.41 -3.45
CA VAL A 288 -16.17 -0.74 -2.24
C VAL A 288 -16.57 -1.82 -1.23
N ALA A 289 -16.34 -1.56 0.04
CA ALA A 289 -16.93 -2.24 1.18
C ALA A 289 -17.33 -1.18 2.22
N PRO A 290 -18.08 -1.51 3.30
CA PRO A 290 -18.49 -0.51 4.29
C PRO A 290 -17.34 0.30 4.89
N GLU A 291 -16.15 -0.30 5.00
CA GLU A 291 -14.92 0.32 5.50
C GLU A 291 -14.25 1.26 4.47
N GLY A 292 -14.70 1.26 3.21
CA GLY A 292 -14.27 2.21 2.18
C GLY A 292 -13.83 1.57 0.87
N VAL A 293 -12.93 2.25 0.14
CA VAL A 293 -12.50 1.85 -1.20
C VAL A 293 -11.18 1.09 -1.15
N PHE A 294 -11.14 -0.08 -1.78
CA PHE A 294 -10.01 -0.99 -1.77
C PHE A 294 -9.45 -1.28 -3.16
N ALA A 295 -8.14 -1.55 -3.23
CA ALA A 295 -7.46 -1.95 -4.45
C ALA A 295 -6.56 -3.18 -4.26
N LYS A 296 -6.44 -3.99 -5.34
CA LYS A 296 -5.52 -5.13 -5.41
C LYS A 296 -4.88 -5.27 -6.79
N ARG A 297 -3.59 -4.96 -6.87
CA ARG A 297 -2.78 -5.05 -8.10
C ARG A 297 -2.43 -6.51 -8.43
N LEU A 298 -2.81 -7.01 -9.60
CA LEU A 298 -2.48 -8.38 -10.07
C LEU A 298 -1.54 -8.40 -11.29
N CYS A 299 -1.54 -7.30 -12.07
CA CYS A 299 -0.67 -7.05 -13.22
C CYS A 299 0.83 -7.19 -12.93
N ARG A 300 1.64 -7.36 -13.98
CA ARG A 300 3.11 -7.39 -13.89
C ARG A 300 3.67 -5.96 -13.74
N GLY A 301 3.15 -5.03 -14.54
CA GLY A 301 3.52 -3.62 -14.51
C GLY A 301 3.39 -3.00 -13.12
N ARG A 302 4.20 -1.98 -12.83
CA ARG A 302 4.08 -1.21 -11.59
C ARG A 302 2.77 -0.41 -11.60
N VAL A 303 2.20 -0.18 -10.42
CA VAL A 303 1.06 0.73 -10.26
C VAL A 303 1.33 1.56 -9.02
N TYR A 304 1.24 2.87 -9.18
CA TYR A 304 1.41 3.87 -8.12
C TYR A 304 0.10 4.61 -7.90
N TRP A 305 -0.08 5.27 -6.76
CA TRP A 305 -1.35 5.87 -6.39
C TRP A 305 -1.24 7.12 -5.51
N ARG A 306 -2.34 7.86 -5.49
CA ARG A 306 -2.62 8.99 -4.60
C ARG A 306 -4.10 8.96 -4.22
N GLY A 307 -4.45 9.57 -3.10
CA GLY A 307 -5.78 9.59 -2.52
C GLY A 307 -5.68 9.74 -1.00
N PRO A 308 -6.81 9.61 -0.27
CA PRO A 308 -6.89 10.04 1.13
C PRO A 308 -5.90 9.33 2.04
N LEU A 309 -5.87 7.99 1.99
CA LEU A 309 -4.98 7.16 2.79
C LEU A 309 -3.55 7.02 2.24
N ALA A 310 -3.14 7.82 1.24
CA ALA A 310 -1.81 7.74 0.64
C ALA A 310 -0.73 8.22 1.64
N PRO A 311 0.20 7.36 2.10
CA PRO A 311 1.15 7.70 3.19
C PRO A 311 2.05 8.90 2.89
N HIS A 312 2.31 9.19 1.62
CA HIS A 312 3.15 10.32 1.20
C HIS A 312 2.44 11.14 0.13
N ARG A 313 2.31 12.45 0.34
CA ARG A 313 1.73 13.36 -0.68
C ARG A 313 2.73 13.81 -1.74
N ALA A 314 4.04 13.75 -1.45
CA ALA A 314 5.14 14.17 -2.33
C ALA A 314 6.12 13.04 -2.74
N GLN A 315 5.81 11.78 -2.45
CA GLN A 315 6.65 10.62 -2.83
C GLN A 315 5.79 9.51 -3.45
N PRO A 316 6.34 8.64 -4.33
CA PRO A 316 5.55 7.64 -5.05
C PRO A 316 4.97 6.52 -4.17
N ASN A 317 3.67 6.56 -3.87
CA ASN A 317 3.00 5.46 -3.16
C ASN A 317 2.76 4.29 -4.11
N LYS A 318 3.31 3.11 -3.83
CA LYS A 318 3.30 1.95 -4.73
C LYS A 318 2.32 0.87 -4.26
N LEU A 319 1.42 0.43 -5.15
CA LEU A 319 0.57 -0.74 -4.87
C LEU A 319 1.41 -2.02 -4.97
N GLU A 320 1.58 -2.73 -3.86
CA GLU A 320 2.28 -4.00 -3.87
C GLU A 320 1.47 -5.15 -4.48
N ARG A 321 2.18 -6.03 -5.19
CA ARG A 321 1.52 -7.03 -6.05
C ARG A 321 0.86 -8.13 -5.21
N GLU A 322 -0.39 -8.44 -5.55
CA GLU A 322 -1.28 -9.39 -4.86
C GLU A 322 -1.60 -9.06 -3.39
N ARG A 323 -1.19 -7.88 -2.91
CA ARG A 323 -1.60 -7.30 -1.61
C ARG A 323 -2.83 -6.40 -1.80
N THR A 324 -3.80 -6.53 -0.90
CA THR A 324 -4.93 -5.59 -0.79
C THR A 324 -4.48 -4.33 -0.04
N HIS A 325 -4.90 -3.16 -0.52
CA HIS A 325 -4.69 -1.87 0.11
C HIS A 325 -6.05 -1.16 0.21
N GLN A 326 -6.33 -0.54 1.35
CA GLN A 326 -7.42 0.43 1.52
C GLN A 326 -6.89 1.78 1.04
N LEU A 327 -7.67 2.50 0.24
CA LEU A 327 -7.27 3.76 -0.41
C LEU A 327 -8.05 4.97 0.13
N LEU A 328 -9.29 4.73 0.55
CA LEU A 328 -10.19 5.65 1.25
C LEU A 328 -10.83 4.88 2.41
N ASP A 329 -11.00 5.52 3.56
CA ASP A 329 -11.74 5.00 4.72
C ASP A 329 -13.05 5.79 4.88
N THR A 330 -14.19 5.09 4.94
CA THR A 330 -15.51 5.74 4.97
C THR A 330 -15.73 6.55 6.26
N LEU A 331 -15.25 6.05 7.39
CA LEU A 331 -15.50 6.68 8.70
C LEU A 331 -14.67 7.95 8.82
N LEU A 332 -13.38 7.88 8.46
CA LEU A 332 -12.51 9.05 8.44
C LEU A 332 -13.05 10.14 7.49
N PHE A 333 -13.49 9.77 6.28
CA PHE A 333 -14.09 10.72 5.35
C PHE A 333 -15.34 11.41 5.92
N LEU A 334 -16.22 10.67 6.61
CA LEU A 334 -17.44 11.23 7.22
C LEU A 334 -17.15 12.09 8.46
N GLU A 335 -16.07 11.83 9.19
CA GLU A 335 -15.58 12.68 10.28
C GLU A 335 -14.98 13.98 9.74
N GLU A 336 -14.13 13.91 8.71
CA GLU A 336 -13.54 15.07 8.04
C GLU A 336 -14.62 15.93 7.34
N LEU A 337 -15.60 15.32 6.67
CA LEU A 337 -16.74 16.01 6.04
C LEU A 337 -17.60 16.74 7.09
N ARG A 338 -17.82 16.12 8.25
CA ARG A 338 -18.55 16.76 9.35
C ARG A 338 -17.79 17.97 9.90
N ALA A 339 -16.48 17.86 10.06
CA ALA A 339 -15.63 18.98 10.46
C ALA A 339 -15.61 20.11 9.41
N HIS A 340 -15.60 19.78 8.11
CA HIS A 340 -15.77 20.76 7.03
C HIS A 340 -17.09 21.53 7.16
N LEU A 341 -18.22 20.81 7.29
CA LEU A 341 -19.55 21.39 7.37
C LEU A 341 -19.86 22.15 8.68
N GLN A 342 -19.20 21.82 9.79
CA GLN A 342 -19.43 22.43 11.11
C GLN A 342 -18.41 23.50 11.49
N ASP A 343 -17.11 23.24 11.32
CA ASP A 343 -16.03 24.16 11.73
C ASP A 343 -15.53 25.04 10.56
N GLY A 344 -15.98 24.79 9.31
CA GLY A 344 -15.41 25.43 8.12
C GLY A 344 -14.00 24.95 7.77
N ARG A 345 -13.66 23.69 8.10
CA ARG A 345 -12.34 23.09 7.78
C ARG A 345 -12.17 22.88 6.26
N GLN A 346 -10.99 22.42 5.85
CA GLN A 346 -10.75 22.00 4.48
C GLN A 346 -11.68 20.84 4.06
N GLU A 347 -12.17 20.85 2.82
CA GLU A 347 -12.95 19.77 2.22
C GLU A 347 -12.12 18.46 2.19
N PRO A 348 -12.69 17.30 2.59
CA PRO A 348 -11.98 16.02 2.58
C PRO A 348 -11.62 15.53 1.17
N GLU A 349 -10.44 14.93 1.03
CA GLU A 349 -10.06 14.26 -0.21
C GLU A 349 -10.91 12.98 -0.38
N TYR A 350 -11.50 12.77 -1.56
CA TYR A 350 -12.16 11.51 -1.93
C TYR A 350 -11.66 10.92 -3.27
N GLN A 351 -10.88 11.70 -4.04
CA GLN A 351 -10.40 11.28 -5.35
C GLN A 351 -9.21 10.33 -5.23
N ILE A 352 -9.36 9.12 -5.75
CA ILE A 352 -8.27 8.15 -5.89
C ILE A 352 -7.68 8.27 -7.30
N ARG A 353 -6.35 8.38 -7.39
CA ARG A 353 -5.62 8.39 -8.67
C ARG A 353 -4.67 7.20 -8.73
N LEU A 354 -4.69 6.48 -9.86
CA LEU A 354 -3.80 5.35 -10.14
C LEU A 354 -2.95 5.65 -11.38
N CYS A 355 -1.63 5.56 -11.26
CA CYS A 355 -0.68 5.62 -12.37
C CYS A 355 -0.15 4.22 -12.70
N PHE A 356 0.05 3.89 -13.97
CA PHE A 356 0.53 2.58 -14.39
C PHE A 356 1.88 2.68 -15.11
N GLY A 357 2.85 1.85 -14.73
CA GLY A 357 4.20 1.78 -15.30
C GLY A 357 5.20 2.78 -14.71
N GLU A 358 4.82 4.06 -14.72
CA GLU A 358 5.61 5.21 -14.25
C GLU A 358 5.45 5.46 -12.75
N GLU A 359 6.33 6.28 -12.17
CA GLU A 359 6.26 6.73 -10.78
C GLU A 359 5.34 7.95 -10.64
N TYR A 360 4.50 7.96 -9.61
CA TYR A 360 3.51 9.01 -9.36
C TYR A 360 3.25 9.19 -7.85
N PRO A 361 3.28 10.44 -7.31
CA PRO A 361 3.75 11.66 -7.98
C PRO A 361 5.19 11.52 -8.47
N GLY A 362 5.50 12.18 -9.60
CA GLY A 362 6.84 12.18 -10.18
C GLY A 362 7.72 13.31 -9.60
N PRO A 363 8.91 13.54 -10.18
CA PRO A 363 9.73 14.72 -9.89
C PRO A 363 8.94 16.04 -10.08
N PRO A 364 9.18 17.07 -9.25
CA PRO A 364 8.38 18.30 -9.23
C PRO A 364 8.57 19.20 -10.46
N ASP A 365 9.63 18.96 -11.23
CA ASP A 365 9.94 19.56 -12.54
C ASP A 365 9.13 18.95 -13.70
N GLN A 366 8.38 17.87 -13.47
CA GLN A 366 7.63 17.15 -14.49
C GLN A 366 6.11 17.34 -14.34
N PRO A 367 5.32 17.23 -15.43
CA PRO A 367 3.87 17.23 -15.34
C PRO A 367 3.34 16.08 -14.45
N GLU A 368 2.20 16.30 -13.78
CA GLU A 368 1.49 15.22 -13.09
C GLU A 368 0.94 14.16 -14.07
N GLU A 369 0.76 14.52 -15.34
CA GLU A 369 0.28 13.62 -16.38
C GLU A 369 1.26 12.48 -16.68
N ARG A 370 0.71 11.28 -16.96
CA ARG A 370 1.46 10.05 -17.23
C ARG A 370 0.79 9.25 -18.35
N LEU A 371 1.52 8.30 -18.94
CA LEU A 371 1.09 7.50 -20.10
C LEU A 371 -0.23 6.76 -19.88
N ILE A 372 -0.51 6.32 -18.65
CA ILE A 372 -1.82 5.79 -18.24
C ILE A 372 -2.13 6.28 -16.83
N MET A 373 -3.25 6.99 -16.70
CA MET A 373 -3.87 7.35 -15.43
C MET A 373 -5.29 6.78 -15.34
N ALA A 374 -5.72 6.44 -14.14
CA ALA A 374 -7.13 6.20 -13.81
C ALA A 374 -7.52 7.05 -12.60
N HIS A 375 -8.54 7.90 -12.75
CA HIS A 375 -9.18 8.60 -11.64
C HIS A 375 -10.43 7.82 -11.22
N VAL A 376 -10.57 7.59 -9.93
CA VAL A 376 -11.60 6.75 -9.33
C VAL A 376 -12.25 7.53 -8.20
N SER A 377 -13.57 7.59 -8.18
CA SER A 377 -14.36 8.16 -7.10
C SER A 377 -15.49 7.19 -6.72
N HIS A 378 -15.84 7.19 -5.44
CA HIS A 378 -17.01 6.50 -4.92
C HIS A 378 -18.17 7.49 -4.99
N LEU A 379 -19.21 7.17 -5.76
CA LEU A 379 -20.23 8.15 -6.17
C LEU A 379 -21.08 8.74 -5.03
N PRO A 380 -21.42 8.01 -3.95
CA PRO A 380 -22.05 8.59 -2.75
C PRO A 380 -21.19 9.61 -1.98
N LEU A 381 -19.94 9.85 -2.39
CA LEU A 381 -19.03 10.85 -1.82
C LEU A 381 -18.78 12.03 -2.79
N GLN A 382 -19.69 12.24 -3.76
CA GLN A 382 -19.64 13.29 -4.79
C GLN A 382 -20.93 14.11 -4.83
#